data_AF-A0A956AES2-F1
#
_entry.id   AF-A0A956AES2-F1
#
_cell.length_a   1.000
_cell.length_b   1.000
_cell.length_c   1.000
_cell.angle_alpha   90.00
_cell.angle_beta   90.00
_cell.angle_gamma   90.00
#
_symmetry.space_group_name_H-M   'P 1'
#
loop_
_entity.id
_entity.type
_entity.pdbx_description
1 polymer ?
#
loop_
_entity_poly.entity_id
_entity_poly.type
_entity_poly.pdbx_seq_one_letter_code
_entity_poly.pdbx_strand_id
1 'polypeptide(L)'
;MAEREVAPPAKTTSPTTGAAALLTEAFGPAMLGQAEELAAAEAGAPGPLDARKLQSAVLYNTLQWVGPGLQALRAKLGLAAAGGADEALAQAAATFQERHALTVDGKVGPATRTAIDEDAAPQATAAPAAAEATVETVETVSPTDQPATQDLVPTTAGGAIQAGLDALETVQDTVEAGVLDAAGVEAAIKKDKGVLYGKAHNLNRGLVFAVRDHLRIPIVNRVDEELVRAIAAWQLGHGIAPDGILTDATVSGMEGEGMLTRDPLYWATRDMEDIIAVEAAEQVARDEVEAARAQQSTSGVRQAIVSLAASQIGKINSADRGDGAKYGWERLSHFYAVSCGENDPYVTHPGTRGANLLPGGSKPGEKIGHWSWCGIFAVWAVKSATGVGAWVQGAQGGQEDGYQAMPKSQLFDPVTGAKPGDIMRFSALSHRSVVKEVRPDTREIITVDGNQTNQNVEERLHKEDEVIDWLKTVAD
;
A
#
# COMPACT_ATOMS: atom_id res chain seq x y z
N MET A 1 33.44 -10.94 -65.47
CA MET A 1 33.35 -12.28 -64.88
C MET A 1 34.69 -12.59 -64.23
N ALA A 2 34.77 -12.41 -62.92
CA ALA A 2 35.91 -12.80 -62.10
C ALA A 2 35.34 -13.08 -60.70
N GLU A 3 35.17 -14.37 -60.41
CA GLU A 3 34.72 -14.87 -59.10
C GLU A 3 35.90 -14.82 -58.12
N ARG A 4 35.62 -14.34 -56.91
CA ARG A 4 36.60 -14.16 -55.84
C ARG A 4 36.36 -15.26 -54.80
N GLU A 5 37.37 -16.10 -54.64
CA GLU A 5 37.44 -17.27 -53.76
C GLU A 5 37.47 -16.84 -52.28
N VAL A 6 36.62 -17.45 -51.44
CA VAL A 6 36.48 -17.18 -50.00
C VAL A 6 37.14 -18.32 -49.21
N ALA A 7 38.09 -17.97 -48.34
CA ALA A 7 38.77 -18.89 -47.43
C ALA A 7 37.92 -19.19 -46.16
N PRO A 8 38.05 -20.39 -45.55
CA PRO A 8 37.26 -20.78 -44.39
C PRO A 8 37.85 -20.30 -43.04
N PRO A 9 37.03 -20.12 -41.99
CA PRO A 9 37.47 -19.58 -40.70
C PRO A 9 38.12 -20.63 -39.79
N ALA A 10 39.05 -20.13 -38.95
CA ALA A 10 39.81 -20.88 -37.97
C ALA A 10 38.98 -21.28 -36.72
N LYS A 11 39.36 -22.43 -36.14
CA LYS A 11 38.80 -22.99 -34.89
C LYS A 11 39.17 -22.13 -33.67
N THR A 12 38.18 -21.87 -32.81
CA THR A 12 38.35 -21.27 -31.49
C THR A 12 38.60 -22.33 -30.42
N THR A 13 39.52 -22.03 -29.50
CA THR A 13 39.81 -22.78 -28.27
C THR A 13 39.28 -21.98 -27.07
N SER A 14 38.56 -22.63 -26.16
CA SER A 14 38.17 -22.08 -24.85
C SER A 14 39.40 -21.85 -23.96
N PRO A 15 39.29 -20.92 -23.00
CA PRO A 15 39.54 -21.34 -21.62
C PRO A 15 38.53 -20.78 -20.60
N THR A 16 38.28 -21.62 -19.60
CA THR A 16 37.47 -21.37 -18.40
C THR A 16 38.41 -21.01 -17.25
N THR A 17 38.41 -19.75 -16.81
CA THR A 17 38.87 -19.25 -15.48
C THR A 17 38.66 -17.73 -15.52
N GLY A 18 38.06 -17.02 -14.57
CA GLY A 18 37.48 -17.27 -13.27
C GLY A 18 37.38 -15.87 -12.64
N ALA A 19 36.16 -15.38 -12.40
CA ALA A 19 35.84 -13.98 -12.09
C ALA A 19 36.52 -13.37 -10.84
N ALA A 20 37.23 -14.17 -10.05
CA ALA A 20 37.96 -13.72 -8.87
C ALA A 20 39.24 -12.92 -9.18
N ALA A 21 39.85 -13.09 -10.35
CA ALA A 21 41.11 -12.41 -10.69
C ALA A 21 40.93 -10.94 -11.16
N LEU A 22 39.72 -10.56 -11.59
CA LEU A 22 39.46 -9.22 -12.12
C LEU A 22 39.07 -8.19 -11.05
N LEU A 23 38.71 -8.63 -9.83
CA LEU A 23 38.34 -7.72 -8.73
C LEU A 23 39.55 -7.26 -7.90
N THR A 24 40.66 -8.01 -7.91
CA THR A 24 41.84 -7.69 -7.07
C THR A 24 42.73 -6.58 -7.67
N GLU A 25 42.69 -6.35 -8.98
CA GLU A 25 43.51 -5.30 -9.62
C GLU A 25 42.86 -3.89 -9.60
N ALA A 26 41.54 -3.78 -9.44
CA ALA A 26 40.83 -2.50 -9.56
C ALA A 26 40.73 -1.71 -8.24
N PHE A 27 40.74 -2.39 -7.09
CA PHE A 27 40.50 -1.76 -5.79
C PHE A 27 41.51 -2.29 -4.79
N GLY A 28 42.59 -1.53 -4.57
CA GLY A 28 43.67 -1.92 -3.64
C GLY A 28 43.17 -2.24 -2.21
N PRO A 29 44.02 -2.86 -1.37
CA PRO A 29 43.64 -3.48 -0.09
C PRO A 29 43.03 -2.53 0.95
N ALA A 30 43.06 -1.21 0.72
CA ALA A 30 42.41 -0.22 1.59
C ALA A 30 40.87 -0.18 1.46
N MET A 31 40.29 -0.61 0.34
CA MET A 31 38.83 -0.62 0.12
C MET A 31 38.15 -1.84 0.74
N LEU A 32 38.85 -2.97 0.87
CA LEU A 32 38.32 -4.18 1.52
C LEU A 32 38.13 -3.98 3.04
N GLY A 33 38.99 -3.18 3.68
CA GLY A 33 38.82 -2.83 5.10
C GLY A 33 37.63 -1.89 5.35
N GLN A 34 37.35 -0.94 4.45
CA GLN A 34 36.21 -0.03 4.59
C GLN A 34 34.86 -0.68 4.21
N ALA A 35 34.85 -1.67 3.31
CA ALA A 35 33.65 -2.44 3.01
C ALA A 35 33.23 -3.35 4.17
N GLU A 36 34.18 -3.93 4.90
CA GLU A 36 33.88 -4.67 6.14
C GLU A 36 33.44 -3.74 7.29
N GLU A 37 33.99 -2.53 7.38
CA GLU A 37 33.61 -1.54 8.40
C GLU A 37 32.23 -0.88 8.12
N LEU A 38 31.85 -0.72 6.83
CA LEU A 38 30.50 -0.30 6.41
C LEU A 38 29.47 -1.42 6.55
N ALA A 39 29.83 -2.68 6.24
CA ALA A 39 28.96 -3.83 6.49
C ALA A 39 28.74 -4.07 7.99
N ALA A 40 29.73 -3.75 8.84
CA ALA A 40 29.58 -3.80 10.29
C ALA A 40 28.75 -2.64 10.87
N ALA A 41 28.65 -1.50 10.16
CA ALA A 41 27.83 -0.36 10.57
C ALA A 41 26.35 -0.49 10.19
N GLU A 42 26.00 -1.27 9.16
CA GLU A 42 24.62 -1.70 8.88
C GLU A 42 24.20 -2.95 9.67
N ALA A 43 25.15 -3.69 10.25
CA ALA A 43 24.91 -4.77 11.20
C ALA A 43 24.65 -4.25 12.63
N GLY A 44 23.85 -3.19 12.76
CA GLY A 44 23.27 -2.81 14.04
C GLY A 44 22.52 -4.02 14.59
N ALA A 45 22.99 -4.56 15.73
CA ALA A 45 22.45 -5.78 16.32
C ALA A 45 20.90 -5.74 16.33
N PRO A 46 20.23 -6.83 15.96
CA PRO A 46 18.78 -6.89 15.90
C PRO A 46 18.22 -6.60 17.29
N GLY A 47 17.74 -5.37 17.47
CA GLY A 47 17.02 -4.98 18.65
C GLY A 47 15.66 -5.69 18.67
N PRO A 48 15.05 -5.89 19.86
CA PRO A 48 13.65 -6.29 19.94
C PRO A 48 12.80 -5.38 19.06
N LEU A 49 11.76 -5.93 18.42
CA LEU A 49 10.78 -5.15 17.65
C LEU A 49 10.42 -3.90 18.45
N ASP A 50 10.53 -2.72 17.83
CA ASP A 50 10.00 -1.52 18.46
C ASP A 50 8.48 -1.67 18.69
N ALA A 51 7.93 -0.89 19.61
CA ALA A 51 6.54 -1.05 20.05
C ALA A 51 5.54 -0.97 18.87
N ARG A 52 5.84 -0.19 17.83
CA ARG A 52 4.99 -0.03 16.66
C ARG A 52 5.05 -1.25 15.76
N LYS A 53 6.24 -1.77 15.45
CA LYS A 53 6.42 -3.02 14.71
C LYS A 53 5.80 -4.20 15.46
N LEU A 54 5.98 -4.25 16.78
CA LEU A 54 5.37 -5.27 17.62
C LEU A 54 3.84 -5.21 17.54
N GLN A 55 3.25 -4.04 17.70
CA GLN A 55 1.79 -3.89 17.61
C GLN A 55 1.26 -4.21 16.21
N SER A 56 1.97 -3.79 15.15
CA SER A 56 1.66 -4.14 13.76
C SER A 56 1.72 -5.65 13.54
N ALA A 57 2.72 -6.32 14.10
CA ALA A 57 2.89 -7.77 14.01
C ALA A 57 1.82 -8.55 14.78
N VAL A 58 1.49 -8.14 16.00
CA VAL A 58 0.40 -8.71 16.81
C VAL A 58 -0.91 -8.64 16.03
N LEU A 59 -1.23 -7.47 15.49
CA LEU A 59 -2.45 -7.27 14.73
C LEU A 59 -2.47 -8.12 13.46
N TYR A 60 -1.40 -8.09 12.67
CA TYR A 60 -1.25 -8.91 11.46
C TYR A 60 -1.46 -10.39 11.78
N ASN A 61 -0.76 -10.90 12.79
CA ASN A 61 -0.85 -12.31 13.17
C ASN A 61 -2.26 -12.68 13.69
N THR A 62 -2.94 -11.76 14.40
CA THR A 62 -4.31 -11.97 14.89
C THR A 62 -5.32 -12.14 13.76
N LEU A 63 -5.12 -11.42 12.66
CA LEU A 63 -6.00 -11.50 11.50
C LEU A 63 -5.72 -12.74 10.65
N GLN A 64 -4.44 -13.11 10.51
CA GLN A 64 -4.04 -14.24 9.66
C GLN A 64 -4.24 -15.60 10.32
N TRP A 65 -4.15 -15.66 11.65
CA TRP A 65 -4.07 -16.92 12.38
C TRP A 65 -5.14 -17.00 13.46
N VAL A 66 -6.07 -17.93 13.28
CA VAL A 66 -7.12 -18.23 14.26
C VAL A 66 -7.25 -19.74 14.49
N GLY A 67 -7.83 -20.10 15.64
CA GLY A 67 -8.19 -21.48 15.94
C GLY A 67 -7.01 -22.47 15.84
N PRO A 68 -7.21 -23.68 15.29
CA PRO A 68 -6.17 -24.71 15.23
C PRO A 68 -4.91 -24.30 14.48
N GLY A 69 -5.03 -23.45 13.45
CA GLY A 69 -3.87 -22.97 12.68
C GLY A 69 -2.93 -22.11 13.53
N LEU A 70 -3.48 -21.20 14.34
CA LEU A 70 -2.72 -20.41 15.30
C LEU A 70 -2.03 -21.30 16.35
N GLN A 71 -2.72 -22.31 16.87
CA GLN A 71 -2.16 -23.23 17.87
C GLN A 71 -0.96 -24.00 17.30
N ALA A 72 -1.07 -24.48 16.07
CA ALA A 72 0.02 -25.16 15.37
C ALA A 72 1.21 -24.23 15.10
N LEU A 73 0.95 -23.00 14.63
CA LEU A 73 1.98 -21.99 14.43
C LEU A 73 2.73 -21.67 15.72
N ARG A 74 2.00 -21.43 16.82
CA ARG A 74 2.59 -21.17 18.14
C ARG A 74 3.49 -22.32 18.57
N ALA A 75 3.04 -23.57 18.40
CA ALA A 75 3.84 -24.74 18.73
C ALA A 75 5.14 -24.82 17.90
N LYS A 76 5.09 -24.53 16.60
CA LYS A 76 6.29 -24.51 15.73
C LYS A 76 7.28 -23.41 16.13
N LEU A 77 6.79 -22.29 16.64
CA LEU A 77 7.61 -21.20 17.17
C LEU A 77 8.03 -21.41 18.64
N GLY A 78 7.78 -22.58 19.22
CA GLY A 78 8.19 -22.91 20.59
C GLY A 78 7.35 -22.26 21.69
N LEU A 79 6.16 -21.76 21.36
CA LEU A 79 5.20 -21.16 22.29
C LEU A 79 4.14 -22.17 22.74
N ALA A 80 3.50 -21.88 23.88
CA ALA A 80 2.33 -22.64 24.32
C ALA A 80 1.18 -22.52 23.31
N ALA A 81 0.64 -23.66 22.86
CA ALA A 81 -0.41 -23.72 21.84
C ALA A 81 -1.68 -22.96 22.23
N ALA A 82 -2.05 -22.92 23.52
CA ALA A 82 -3.30 -22.32 24.02
C ALA A 82 -3.33 -20.77 24.03
N GLY A 83 -2.33 -20.09 23.47
CA GLY A 83 -2.25 -18.62 23.46
C GLY A 83 -2.85 -17.96 22.21
N GLY A 84 -2.98 -16.63 22.25
CA GLY A 84 -3.50 -15.82 21.14
C GLY A 84 -2.42 -15.46 20.12
N ALA A 85 -2.73 -14.62 19.14
CA ALA A 85 -1.71 -14.01 18.30
C ALA A 85 -1.16 -12.74 18.96
N ASP A 86 -0.53 -12.95 20.11
CA ASP A 86 -0.09 -11.92 21.07
C ASP A 86 1.34 -11.44 20.80
N GLU A 87 1.82 -10.50 21.65
CA GLU A 87 3.19 -9.97 21.56
C GLU A 87 4.25 -11.08 21.63
N ALA A 88 3.99 -12.14 22.38
CA ALA A 88 4.90 -13.29 22.46
C ALA A 88 5.00 -14.02 21.11
N LEU A 89 3.89 -14.19 20.39
CA LEU A 89 3.93 -14.72 19.02
C LEU A 89 4.73 -13.82 18.08
N ALA A 90 4.49 -12.51 18.12
CA ALA A 90 5.20 -11.56 17.26
C ALA A 90 6.72 -11.55 17.54
N GLN A 91 7.14 -11.60 18.81
CA GLN A 91 8.55 -11.68 19.20
C GLN A 91 9.18 -13.02 18.80
N ALA A 92 8.46 -14.13 18.96
CA ALA A 92 8.94 -15.44 18.54
C ALA A 92 9.10 -15.51 17.01
N ALA A 93 8.16 -14.91 16.26
CA ALA A 93 8.24 -14.78 14.82
C ALA A 93 9.45 -13.91 14.40
N ALA A 94 9.69 -12.77 15.04
CA ALA A 94 10.87 -11.94 14.77
C ALA A 94 12.18 -12.69 15.04
N THR A 95 12.27 -13.40 16.17
CA THR A 95 13.44 -14.23 16.50
C THR A 95 13.63 -15.36 15.49
N PHE A 96 12.55 -15.95 14.98
CA PHE A 96 12.61 -16.94 13.92
C PHE A 96 13.12 -16.32 12.61
N GLN A 97 12.55 -15.19 12.19
CA GLN A 97 12.96 -14.47 10.99
C GLN A 97 14.45 -14.13 11.00
N GLU A 98 14.95 -13.64 12.13
CA GLU A 98 16.36 -13.33 12.33
C GLU A 98 17.26 -14.56 12.10
N ARG A 99 16.93 -15.70 12.71
CA ARG A 99 17.69 -16.95 12.57
C ARG A 99 17.70 -17.50 11.14
N HIS A 100 16.69 -17.17 10.34
CA HIS A 100 16.53 -17.64 8.96
C HIS A 100 16.86 -16.56 7.92
N ALA A 101 17.50 -15.45 8.31
CA ALA A 101 17.87 -14.34 7.44
C ALA A 101 16.68 -13.76 6.64
N LEU A 102 15.50 -13.71 7.27
CA LEU A 102 14.29 -13.06 6.75
C LEU A 102 14.17 -11.63 7.31
N THR A 103 13.30 -10.83 6.70
CA THR A 103 12.93 -9.50 7.25
C THR A 103 12.37 -9.65 8.66
N VAL A 104 13.01 -9.00 9.63
CA VAL A 104 12.63 -9.06 11.06
C VAL A 104 11.52 -8.06 11.36
N ASP A 105 10.28 -8.44 11.10
CA ASP A 105 9.10 -7.60 11.32
C ASP A 105 8.06 -8.22 12.27
N GLY A 106 8.27 -9.45 12.74
CA GLY A 106 7.36 -10.19 13.63
C GLY A 106 6.10 -10.73 12.96
N LYS A 107 5.93 -10.52 11.66
CA LYS A 107 4.75 -10.95 10.90
C LYS A 107 4.98 -12.34 10.32
N VAL A 108 4.10 -13.28 10.65
CA VAL A 108 4.15 -14.64 10.07
C VAL A 108 3.45 -14.64 8.71
N GLY A 109 4.10 -14.01 7.72
CA GLY A 109 3.68 -14.00 6.32
C GLY A 109 4.13 -15.26 5.54
N PRO A 110 3.88 -15.33 4.21
CA PRO A 110 4.17 -16.51 3.40
C PRO A 110 5.63 -16.99 3.44
N ALA A 111 6.60 -16.07 3.39
CA ALA A 111 8.02 -16.42 3.48
C ALA A 111 8.39 -17.00 4.84
N THR A 112 7.98 -16.33 5.93
CA THR A 112 8.17 -16.81 7.31
C THR A 112 7.53 -18.19 7.50
N ARG A 113 6.32 -18.39 6.98
CA ARG A 113 5.62 -19.67 7.07
C ARG A 113 6.36 -20.79 6.34
N THR A 114 6.82 -20.53 5.11
CA THR A 114 7.57 -21.50 4.32
C THR A 114 8.82 -21.95 5.08
N ALA A 115 9.58 -20.99 5.61
CA ALA A 115 10.76 -21.28 6.41
C ALA A 115 10.43 -22.06 7.71
N ILE A 116 9.32 -21.75 8.39
CA ILE A 116 8.86 -22.50 9.57
C ILE A 116 8.51 -23.95 9.20
N ASP A 117 7.86 -24.16 8.05
CA ASP A 117 7.46 -25.49 7.58
C ASP A 117 8.68 -26.32 7.14
N GLU A 118 9.68 -25.69 6.54
CA GLU A 118 10.97 -26.32 6.19
C GLU A 118 11.80 -26.67 7.42
N ASP A 119 11.85 -25.81 8.45
CA ASP A 119 12.57 -26.07 9.70
C ASP A 119 11.90 -27.19 10.52
N ALA A 120 10.57 -27.32 10.40
CA ALA A 120 9.79 -28.37 11.04
C ALA A 120 9.80 -29.71 10.28
N ALA A 121 10.30 -29.75 9.04
CA ALA A 121 10.41 -30.99 8.30
C ALA A 121 11.46 -31.90 8.98
N PRO A 122 11.18 -33.20 9.18
CA PRO A 122 12.18 -34.10 9.72
C PRO A 122 13.38 -34.09 8.79
N GLN A 123 14.54 -33.62 9.28
CA GLN A 123 15.80 -33.80 8.57
C GLN A 123 15.93 -35.28 8.28
N ALA A 124 15.76 -35.66 7.01
CA ALA A 124 15.99 -37.01 6.56
C ALA A 124 17.43 -37.35 6.91
N THR A 125 17.61 -38.11 7.99
CA THR A 125 18.91 -38.59 8.41
C THR A 125 19.47 -39.41 7.25
N ALA A 126 20.47 -38.86 6.57
CA ALA A 126 21.27 -39.61 5.62
C ALA A 126 21.96 -40.74 6.39
N ALA A 127 21.38 -41.94 6.31
CA ALA A 127 22.00 -43.15 6.82
C ALA A 127 23.15 -43.56 5.89
N PRO A 128 24.30 -44.01 6.44
CA PRO A 128 25.46 -44.38 5.65
C PRO A 128 25.25 -45.70 4.93
N ALA A 129 25.91 -45.82 3.78
CA ALA A 129 25.85 -46.94 2.86
C ALA A 129 26.49 -48.24 3.41
N ALA A 130 25.99 -49.35 2.85
CA ALA A 130 26.52 -50.72 2.77
C ALA A 130 26.18 -51.71 3.91
N ALA A 131 25.34 -52.71 3.60
CA ALA A 131 25.80 -54.08 3.29
C ALA A 131 24.64 -54.98 2.83
N GLU A 132 24.93 -55.80 1.83
CA GLU A 132 24.07 -56.83 1.23
C GLU A 132 23.68 -57.95 2.21
N ALA A 133 22.46 -58.49 2.11
CA ALA A 133 22.19 -59.88 1.72
C ALA A 133 20.76 -60.38 2.04
N THR A 134 20.22 -61.12 1.05
CA THR A 134 19.29 -62.26 1.13
C THR A 134 17.80 -62.09 1.46
N VAL A 135 17.03 -62.09 0.36
CA VAL A 135 15.75 -62.74 0.04
C VAL A 135 15.21 -63.79 1.03
N GLU A 136 13.95 -63.62 1.46
CA GLU A 136 12.98 -64.72 1.55
C GLU A 136 11.53 -64.19 1.37
N THR A 137 10.75 -64.95 0.62
CA THR A 137 9.43 -64.63 0.07
C THR A 137 8.35 -65.36 0.87
N VAL A 138 7.31 -64.69 1.41
CA VAL A 138 6.03 -65.34 1.75
C VAL A 138 4.84 -64.39 1.54
N GLU A 139 3.79 -65.04 1.04
CA GLU A 139 2.46 -64.64 0.54
C GLU A 139 1.53 -63.79 1.44
N THR A 140 0.80 -62.91 0.73
CA THR A 140 -0.61 -62.48 0.83
C THR A 140 -1.45 -62.86 2.05
N VAL A 141 -2.06 -61.85 2.71
CA VAL A 141 -3.51 -61.82 3.06
C VAL A 141 -3.99 -60.35 3.21
N SER A 142 -5.10 -60.01 2.54
CA SER A 142 -6.08 -58.95 2.87
C SER A 142 -7.47 -59.64 2.90
N PRO A 143 -8.57 -59.07 3.45
CA PRO A 143 -8.82 -57.70 3.90
C PRO A 143 -9.54 -57.61 5.28
N THR A 144 -9.86 -56.39 5.75
CA THR A 144 -11.19 -55.98 6.27
C THR A 144 -11.15 -54.62 7.01
N ASP A 145 -11.96 -53.68 6.49
CA ASP A 145 -12.70 -52.55 7.08
C ASP A 145 -12.05 -51.55 8.06
N GLN A 146 -11.85 -50.32 7.58
CA GLN A 146 -12.06 -49.08 8.35
C GLN A 146 -12.58 -47.95 7.44
N PRO A 147 -13.48 -47.07 7.93
CA PRO A 147 -14.21 -46.11 7.12
C PRO A 147 -13.39 -44.85 6.82
N ALA A 148 -13.67 -44.28 5.64
CA ALA A 148 -13.06 -43.06 5.13
C ALA A 148 -13.32 -41.84 6.04
N THR A 149 -12.24 -41.27 6.59
CA THR A 149 -12.21 -39.86 7.00
C THR A 149 -11.95 -39.02 5.77
N GLN A 150 -12.89 -38.16 5.41
CA GLN A 150 -12.71 -37.16 4.38
C GLN A 150 -11.69 -36.12 4.86
N ASP A 151 -10.58 -36.01 4.12
CA ASP A 151 -9.59 -34.96 4.28
C ASP A 151 -10.23 -33.60 3.97
N LEU A 152 -10.49 -32.83 5.02
CA LEU A 152 -10.73 -31.39 4.91
C LEU A 152 -9.36 -30.72 4.70
N VAL A 153 -9.05 -30.44 3.44
CA VAL A 153 -7.91 -29.60 3.08
C VAL A 153 -8.17 -28.18 3.62
N PRO A 154 -7.32 -27.64 4.51
CA PRO A 154 -7.48 -26.28 4.98
C PRO A 154 -7.08 -25.31 3.87
N THR A 155 -8.04 -24.54 3.37
CA THR A 155 -7.81 -23.44 2.43
C THR A 155 -6.86 -22.43 3.07
N THR A 156 -5.66 -22.30 2.53
CA THR A 156 -4.64 -21.37 3.01
C THR A 156 -5.02 -19.92 2.72
N ALA A 157 -4.81 -19.01 3.69
CA ALA A 157 -5.00 -17.56 3.54
C ALA A 157 -4.26 -16.92 2.34
N GLY A 158 -3.17 -17.55 1.87
CA GLY A 158 -2.51 -17.18 0.61
C GLY A 158 -3.42 -17.35 -0.62
N GLY A 159 -4.36 -18.29 -0.58
CA GLY A 159 -5.39 -18.46 -1.61
C GLY A 159 -6.45 -17.37 -1.58
N ALA A 160 -6.69 -16.68 -0.46
CA ALA A 160 -7.65 -15.58 -0.40
C ALA A 160 -7.05 -14.26 -0.93
N ILE A 161 -5.76 -14.00 -0.66
CA ILE A 161 -5.03 -12.85 -1.22
C ILE A 161 -4.78 -13.08 -2.71
N GLN A 162 -4.35 -14.29 -3.11
CA GLN A 162 -4.21 -14.64 -4.52
C GLN A 162 -5.57 -14.62 -5.22
N ALA A 163 -6.66 -15.14 -4.63
CA ALA A 163 -7.99 -15.00 -5.21
C ALA A 163 -8.46 -13.53 -5.30
N GLY A 164 -8.03 -12.66 -4.39
CA GLY A 164 -8.30 -11.22 -4.47
C GLY A 164 -7.52 -10.52 -5.58
N LEU A 165 -6.23 -10.89 -5.76
CA LEU A 165 -5.40 -10.39 -6.86
C LEU A 165 -5.84 -10.97 -8.21
N ASP A 166 -6.11 -12.26 -8.27
CA ASP A 166 -6.70 -12.96 -9.42
C ASP A 166 -8.08 -12.39 -9.74
N ALA A 167 -8.88 -12.00 -8.73
CA ALA A 167 -10.16 -11.31 -8.96
C ALA A 167 -9.95 -9.89 -9.48
N LEU A 168 -8.91 -9.17 -9.05
CA LEU A 168 -8.56 -7.84 -9.60
C LEU A 168 -8.06 -7.94 -11.04
N GLU A 169 -7.21 -8.92 -11.35
CA GLU A 169 -6.71 -9.23 -12.69
C GLU A 169 -7.86 -9.75 -13.58
N THR A 170 -8.74 -10.61 -13.04
CA THR A 170 -9.97 -11.05 -13.71
C THR A 170 -10.94 -9.88 -13.91
N VAL A 171 -11.06 -8.94 -12.98
CA VAL A 171 -11.87 -7.72 -13.17
C VAL A 171 -11.27 -6.87 -14.27
N GLN A 172 -9.94 -6.72 -14.35
CA GLN A 172 -9.27 -6.02 -15.44
C GLN A 172 -9.49 -6.72 -16.79
N ASP A 173 -9.34 -8.05 -16.84
CA ASP A 173 -9.58 -8.88 -18.03
C ASP A 173 -11.06 -8.91 -18.43
N THR A 174 -11.97 -8.86 -17.46
CA THR A 174 -13.44 -8.83 -17.67
C THR A 174 -13.90 -7.44 -18.11
N VAL A 175 -13.22 -6.38 -17.63
CA VAL A 175 -13.36 -5.01 -18.13
C VAL A 175 -12.91 -4.91 -19.58
N GLU A 176 -11.82 -5.59 -19.95
CA GLU A 176 -11.36 -5.70 -21.34
C GLU A 176 -12.23 -6.64 -22.20
N ALA A 177 -12.86 -7.64 -21.60
CA ALA A 177 -13.77 -8.58 -22.28
C ALA A 177 -15.10 -7.96 -22.75
N GLY A 178 -15.33 -6.66 -22.53
CA GLY A 178 -16.44 -5.94 -23.15
C GLY A 178 -17.82 -6.24 -22.55
N VAL A 179 -17.89 -6.49 -21.23
CA VAL A 179 -19.18 -6.73 -20.52
C VAL A 179 -20.18 -5.59 -20.75
N LEU A 180 -19.69 -4.34 -20.85
CA LEU A 180 -20.46 -3.18 -21.27
C LEU A 180 -19.69 -2.40 -22.34
N ASP A 181 -20.36 -2.09 -23.44
CA ASP A 181 -19.89 -1.09 -24.39
C ASP A 181 -20.04 0.34 -23.82
N ALA A 182 -19.51 1.33 -24.53
CA ALA A 182 -19.55 2.72 -24.08
C ALA A 182 -20.98 3.23 -23.85
N ALA A 183 -21.95 2.79 -24.66
CA ALA A 183 -23.35 3.19 -24.54
C ALA A 183 -24.02 2.54 -23.32
N GLY A 184 -23.70 1.27 -23.05
CA GLY A 184 -24.12 0.55 -21.85
C GLY A 184 -23.59 1.20 -20.57
N VAL A 185 -22.31 1.57 -20.55
CA VAL A 185 -21.70 2.33 -19.44
C VAL A 185 -22.42 3.67 -19.24
N GLU A 186 -22.62 4.46 -20.29
CA GLU A 186 -23.29 5.77 -20.17
C GLU A 186 -24.73 5.62 -19.64
N ALA A 187 -25.45 4.61 -20.13
CA ALA A 187 -26.81 4.30 -19.68
C ALA A 187 -26.85 3.88 -18.20
N ALA A 188 -25.93 3.02 -17.77
CA ALA A 188 -25.79 2.58 -16.39
C ALA A 188 -25.42 3.75 -15.47
N ILE A 189 -24.43 4.57 -15.83
CA ILE A 189 -24.07 5.79 -15.08
C ILE A 189 -25.31 6.67 -14.86
N LYS A 190 -26.12 6.89 -15.91
CA LYS A 190 -27.33 7.72 -15.80
C LYS A 190 -28.36 7.10 -14.86
N LYS A 191 -28.55 5.78 -14.90
CA LYS A 191 -29.52 5.06 -14.07
C LYS A 191 -29.07 4.98 -12.61
N ASP A 192 -27.82 4.63 -12.37
CA ASP A 192 -27.21 4.60 -11.04
C ASP A 192 -27.15 5.97 -10.40
N LYS A 193 -26.92 7.04 -11.18
CA LYS A 193 -27.13 8.41 -10.68
C LYS A 193 -28.58 8.61 -10.20
N GLY A 194 -29.57 8.01 -10.86
CA GLY A 194 -30.96 8.05 -10.41
C GLY A 194 -31.21 7.25 -9.13
N VAL A 195 -30.55 6.11 -8.95
CA VAL A 195 -30.64 5.27 -7.72
C VAL A 195 -29.94 5.96 -6.54
N LEU A 196 -28.71 6.43 -6.78
CA LEU A 196 -27.83 6.98 -5.75
C LEU A 196 -28.11 8.47 -5.44
N TYR A 197 -28.65 9.22 -6.40
CA TYR A 197 -28.96 10.66 -6.25
C TYR A 197 -30.44 11.01 -6.46
N GLY A 198 -31.35 10.04 -6.53
CA GLY A 198 -32.79 10.26 -6.72
C GLY A 198 -33.55 10.74 -5.47
N LYS A 199 -34.66 11.48 -5.67
CA LYS A 199 -35.44 12.15 -4.60
C LYS A 199 -36.07 11.22 -3.55
N ALA A 200 -36.24 9.93 -3.82
CA ALA A 200 -36.84 8.96 -2.88
C ALA A 200 -35.83 8.45 -1.83
N HIS A 201 -34.53 8.55 -2.13
CA HIS A 201 -33.43 8.18 -1.24
C HIS A 201 -32.55 9.42 -1.07
N ASN A 202 -32.80 10.21 -0.02
CA ASN A 202 -31.91 11.31 0.36
C ASN A 202 -30.46 10.83 0.30
N LEU A 203 -29.69 11.34 -0.67
CA LEU A 203 -28.24 11.22 -0.82
C LEU A 203 -27.62 10.08 0.00
N ASN A 204 -27.77 8.81 -0.39
CA ASN A 204 -27.02 7.75 0.28
C ASN A 204 -25.58 7.75 -0.26
N ARG A 205 -24.85 8.85 -0.03
CA ARG A 205 -23.41 8.95 -0.30
C ARG A 205 -22.68 7.79 0.38
N GLY A 206 -23.17 7.38 1.55
CA GLY A 206 -22.73 6.19 2.25
C GLY A 206 -22.78 4.93 1.38
N LEU A 207 -23.86 4.70 0.63
CA LEU A 207 -23.97 3.57 -0.29
C LEU A 207 -22.96 3.64 -1.45
N VAL A 208 -22.73 4.82 -2.03
CA VAL A 208 -21.70 4.98 -3.07
C VAL A 208 -20.33 4.57 -2.55
N PHE A 209 -19.99 5.00 -1.34
CA PHE A 209 -18.71 4.66 -0.72
C PHE A 209 -18.66 3.18 -0.31
N ALA A 210 -19.75 2.63 0.22
CA ALA A 210 -19.82 1.24 0.64
C ALA A 210 -19.70 0.28 -0.54
N VAL A 211 -20.36 0.57 -1.67
CA VAL A 211 -20.22 -0.24 -2.90
C VAL A 211 -18.79 -0.16 -3.42
N ARG A 212 -18.19 1.03 -3.46
CA ARG A 212 -16.79 1.18 -3.90
C ARG A 212 -15.81 0.45 -2.99
N ASP A 213 -16.01 0.56 -1.69
CA ASP A 213 -15.20 -0.13 -0.70
C ASP A 213 -15.35 -1.64 -0.84
N HIS A 214 -16.57 -2.15 -0.98
CA HIS A 214 -16.87 -3.55 -1.25
C HIS A 214 -16.12 -4.05 -2.50
N LEU A 215 -16.19 -3.28 -3.58
CA LEU A 215 -15.56 -3.57 -4.86
C LEU A 215 -14.06 -3.25 -4.91
N ARG A 216 -13.46 -2.76 -3.83
CA ARG A 216 -12.03 -2.42 -3.73
C ARG A 216 -11.54 -1.35 -4.73
N ILE A 217 -12.41 -0.44 -5.15
CA ILE A 217 -12.08 0.66 -6.07
C ILE A 217 -11.97 2.01 -5.32
N PRO A 218 -11.39 3.08 -5.91
CA PRO A 218 -11.21 4.37 -5.24
C PRO A 218 -12.51 4.95 -4.67
N ILE A 219 -12.48 5.40 -3.40
CA ILE A 219 -13.61 5.94 -2.62
C ILE A 219 -13.89 7.41 -3.00
N VAL A 220 -14.41 7.60 -4.22
CA VAL A 220 -14.82 8.92 -4.73
C VAL A 220 -16.34 9.10 -4.71
N ASN A 221 -16.80 10.34 -4.55
CA ASN A 221 -18.23 10.65 -4.44
C ASN A 221 -18.89 10.88 -5.81
N ARG A 222 -18.73 9.98 -6.77
CA ARG A 222 -19.30 10.13 -8.11
C ARG A 222 -19.65 8.80 -8.75
N VAL A 223 -20.74 8.67 -9.48
CA VAL A 223 -20.92 7.47 -10.34
C VAL A 223 -20.14 7.70 -11.63
N ASP A 224 -19.09 6.91 -11.84
CA ASP A 224 -18.21 6.94 -13.01
C ASP A 224 -18.12 5.56 -13.67
N GLU A 225 -17.40 5.50 -14.79
CA GLU A 225 -17.23 4.29 -15.59
C GLU A 225 -16.58 3.15 -14.80
N GLU A 226 -15.58 3.46 -13.98
CA GLU A 226 -14.89 2.49 -13.13
C GLU A 226 -15.87 1.78 -12.18
N LEU A 227 -16.71 2.54 -11.46
CA LEU A 227 -17.73 1.96 -10.58
C LEU A 227 -18.72 1.07 -11.34
N VAL A 228 -19.26 1.57 -12.45
CA VAL A 228 -20.26 0.82 -13.25
C VAL A 228 -19.69 -0.49 -13.77
N ARG A 229 -18.45 -0.47 -14.25
CA ARG A 229 -17.77 -1.67 -14.74
C ARG A 229 -17.47 -2.66 -13.62
N ALA A 230 -17.04 -2.18 -12.45
CA ALA A 230 -16.82 -3.03 -11.29
C ALA A 230 -18.12 -3.69 -10.80
N ILE A 231 -19.24 -2.95 -10.81
CA ILE A 231 -20.58 -3.52 -10.51
C ILE A 231 -20.93 -4.60 -11.54
N ALA A 232 -20.73 -4.34 -12.83
CA ALA A 232 -21.04 -5.30 -13.88
C ALA A 232 -20.22 -6.60 -13.74
N ALA A 233 -18.93 -6.48 -13.45
CA ALA A 233 -18.05 -7.64 -13.21
C ALA A 233 -18.51 -8.43 -11.97
N TRP A 234 -18.85 -7.74 -10.88
CA TRP A 234 -19.38 -8.38 -9.68
C TRP A 234 -20.72 -9.10 -9.97
N GLN A 235 -21.65 -8.46 -10.68
CA GLN A 235 -22.92 -9.05 -11.09
C GLN A 235 -22.72 -10.34 -11.90
N LEU A 236 -21.79 -10.31 -12.86
CA LEU A 236 -21.45 -11.48 -13.68
C LEU A 236 -21.02 -12.67 -12.81
N GLY A 237 -20.14 -12.43 -11.83
CA GLY A 237 -19.69 -13.45 -10.87
C GLY A 237 -20.79 -14.03 -9.99
N HIS A 238 -21.93 -13.34 -9.88
CA HIS A 238 -23.06 -13.70 -9.03
C HIS A 238 -24.29 -14.20 -9.81
N GLY A 239 -24.16 -14.42 -11.13
CA GLY A 239 -25.27 -14.84 -11.97
C GLY A 239 -26.38 -13.78 -12.11
N ILE A 240 -26.05 -12.51 -11.85
CA ILE A 240 -26.90 -11.35 -12.08
C ILE A 240 -26.56 -10.80 -13.47
N ALA A 241 -27.54 -10.24 -14.19
CA ALA A 241 -27.28 -9.58 -15.46
C ALA A 241 -26.23 -8.47 -15.25
N PRO A 242 -25.09 -8.49 -15.98
CA PRO A 242 -23.97 -7.58 -15.71
C PRO A 242 -24.21 -6.22 -16.39
N ASP A 243 -25.29 -5.57 -16.01
CA ASP A 243 -25.75 -4.31 -16.57
C ASP A 243 -25.09 -3.08 -15.91
N GLY A 244 -24.26 -3.31 -14.90
CA GLY A 244 -23.54 -2.27 -14.16
C GLY A 244 -24.45 -1.40 -13.32
N ILE A 245 -25.68 -1.86 -13.05
CA ILE A 245 -26.70 -1.09 -12.33
C ILE A 245 -26.88 -1.65 -10.91
N LEU A 246 -26.96 -0.75 -9.92
CA LEU A 246 -27.27 -1.10 -8.54
C LEU A 246 -28.77 -1.42 -8.37
N THR A 247 -29.17 -2.60 -8.84
CA THR A 247 -30.49 -3.17 -8.56
C THR A 247 -30.61 -3.62 -7.09
N ASP A 248 -31.84 -3.84 -6.60
CA ASP A 248 -32.07 -4.40 -5.26
C ASP A 248 -31.36 -5.74 -5.07
N ALA A 249 -31.30 -6.58 -6.12
CA ALA A 249 -30.59 -7.85 -6.10
C ALA A 249 -29.06 -7.64 -5.98
N THR A 250 -28.52 -6.66 -6.70
CA THR A 250 -27.10 -6.29 -6.61
C THR A 250 -26.74 -5.84 -5.19
N VAL A 251 -27.49 -4.88 -4.65
CA VAL A 251 -27.25 -4.33 -3.31
C VAL A 251 -27.42 -5.39 -2.23
N SER A 252 -28.52 -6.16 -2.27
CA SER A 252 -28.77 -7.22 -1.28
C SER A 252 -27.70 -8.31 -1.32
N GLY A 253 -27.18 -8.65 -2.50
CA GLY A 253 -26.11 -9.61 -2.64
C GLY A 253 -24.80 -9.10 -2.03
N MET A 254 -24.42 -7.84 -2.32
CA MET A 254 -23.24 -7.21 -1.69
C MET A 254 -23.39 -7.10 -0.16
N GLU A 255 -24.58 -6.75 0.35
CA GLU A 255 -24.87 -6.75 1.79
C GLU A 255 -24.72 -8.15 2.41
N GLY A 256 -25.15 -9.18 1.68
CA GLY A 256 -24.95 -10.59 2.07
C GLY A 256 -23.47 -10.99 2.15
N GLU A 257 -22.59 -10.32 1.42
CA GLU A 257 -21.13 -10.47 1.47
C GLU A 257 -20.43 -9.53 2.47
N GLY A 258 -21.20 -8.77 3.25
CA GLY A 258 -20.66 -7.90 4.28
C GLY A 258 -20.46 -6.44 3.87
N MET A 259 -20.95 -6.01 2.70
CA MET A 259 -21.08 -4.57 2.42
C MET A 259 -21.95 -3.93 3.51
N LEU A 260 -21.53 -2.77 4.04
CA LEU A 260 -22.17 -2.09 5.19
C LEU A 260 -22.11 -2.89 6.51
N THR A 261 -21.22 -3.87 6.62
CA THR A 261 -21.02 -4.60 7.87
C THR A 261 -20.58 -3.67 9.00
N ARG A 262 -21.06 -3.97 10.22
CA ARG A 262 -20.60 -3.34 11.46
C ARG A 262 -19.60 -4.21 12.20
N ASP A 263 -19.11 -5.27 11.57
CA ASP A 263 -18.13 -6.17 12.15
C ASP A 263 -16.81 -5.41 12.40
N PRO A 264 -16.38 -5.27 13.67
CA PRO A 264 -15.12 -4.62 13.99
C PRO A 264 -13.90 -5.31 13.37
N LEU A 265 -13.94 -6.63 13.15
CA LEU A 265 -12.82 -7.37 12.55
C LEU A 265 -12.66 -7.06 11.07
N TYR A 266 -13.77 -6.87 10.35
CA TYR A 266 -13.74 -6.42 8.96
C TYR A 266 -13.03 -5.07 8.85
N TRP A 267 -13.46 -4.10 9.64
CA TRP A 267 -12.85 -2.77 9.64
C TRP A 267 -11.40 -2.83 10.10
N ALA A 268 -11.05 -3.54 11.18
CA ALA A 268 -9.66 -3.70 11.58
C ALA A 268 -8.76 -4.27 10.47
N THR A 269 -9.28 -5.18 9.64
CA THR A 269 -8.57 -5.70 8.46
C THR A 269 -8.38 -4.63 7.40
N ARG A 270 -9.45 -3.89 7.07
CA ARG A 270 -9.41 -2.75 6.12
C ARG A 270 -8.41 -1.68 6.56
N ASP A 271 -8.48 -1.29 7.82
CA ASP A 271 -7.60 -0.30 8.47
C ASP A 271 -6.12 -0.68 8.26
N MET A 272 -5.80 -1.97 8.41
CA MET A 272 -4.46 -2.51 8.20
C MET A 272 -4.06 -2.54 6.72
N GLU A 273 -4.95 -2.99 5.84
CA GLU A 273 -4.71 -2.98 4.38
C GLU A 273 -4.41 -1.56 3.89
N ASP A 274 -5.11 -0.55 4.41
CA ASP A 274 -4.88 0.84 4.08
C ASP A 274 -3.50 1.34 4.55
N ILE A 275 -3.09 0.97 5.77
CA ILE A 275 -1.76 1.29 6.30
C ILE A 275 -0.66 0.60 5.48
N ILE A 276 -0.81 -0.70 5.17
CA ILE A 276 0.17 -1.44 4.37
C ILE A 276 0.29 -0.80 2.98
N ALA A 277 -0.84 -0.43 2.36
CA ALA A 277 -0.84 0.17 1.04
C ALA A 277 -0.20 1.56 1.02
N VAL A 278 -0.39 2.41 2.05
CA VAL A 278 0.32 3.69 2.12
C VAL A 278 1.82 3.48 2.35
N GLU A 279 2.22 2.62 3.29
CA GLU A 279 3.64 2.36 3.57
C GLU A 279 4.36 1.75 2.35
N ALA A 280 3.68 0.88 1.58
CA ALA A 280 4.20 0.34 0.33
C ALA A 280 4.38 1.44 -0.74
N ALA A 281 3.41 2.35 -0.89
CA ALA A 281 3.54 3.47 -1.81
C ALA A 281 4.70 4.40 -1.43
N GLU A 282 4.90 4.65 -0.14
CA GLU A 282 6.05 5.42 0.34
C GLU A 282 7.37 4.72 0.05
N GLN A 283 7.43 3.39 0.21
CA GLN A 283 8.64 2.64 -0.09
C GLN A 283 8.99 2.75 -1.58
N VAL A 284 8.02 2.54 -2.47
CA VAL A 284 8.21 2.74 -3.92
C VAL A 284 8.73 4.15 -4.21
N ALA A 285 8.16 5.18 -3.58
CA ALA A 285 8.62 6.56 -3.77
C ALA A 285 10.06 6.77 -3.28
N ARG A 286 10.47 6.15 -2.18
CA ARG A 286 11.86 6.21 -1.69
C ARG A 286 12.83 5.53 -2.65
N ASP A 287 12.47 4.36 -3.16
CA ASP A 287 13.28 3.62 -4.13
C ASP A 287 13.43 4.44 -5.44
N GLU A 288 12.35 5.08 -5.90
CA GLU A 288 12.37 5.99 -7.05
C GLU A 288 13.25 7.22 -6.80
N VAL A 289 13.19 7.82 -5.60
CA VAL A 289 14.05 8.95 -5.21
C VAL A 289 15.51 8.54 -5.17
N GLU A 290 15.83 7.36 -4.64
CA GLU A 290 17.19 6.83 -4.61
C GLU A 290 17.73 6.61 -6.02
N ALA A 291 16.96 5.95 -6.89
CA ALA A 291 17.31 5.75 -8.29
C ALA A 291 17.50 7.09 -9.03
N ALA A 292 16.63 8.06 -8.80
CA ALA A 292 16.75 9.39 -9.38
C ALA A 292 18.00 10.13 -8.89
N ARG A 293 18.33 10.04 -7.60
CA ARG A 293 19.57 10.63 -7.03
C ARG A 293 20.82 9.98 -7.60
N ALA A 294 20.83 8.66 -7.78
CA ALA A 294 21.93 7.95 -8.43
C ALA A 294 22.16 8.43 -9.87
N GLN A 295 21.09 8.86 -10.55
CA GLN A 295 21.13 9.44 -11.89
C GLN A 295 21.30 10.97 -11.90
N GLN A 296 21.47 11.61 -10.73
CA GLN A 296 21.51 13.08 -10.58
C GLN A 296 20.28 13.79 -11.18
N SER A 297 19.11 13.13 -11.12
CA SER A 297 17.87 13.61 -11.72
C SER A 297 16.95 14.27 -10.70
N THR A 298 16.97 15.60 -10.64
CA THR A 298 16.04 16.36 -9.79
C THR A 298 14.58 16.19 -10.24
N SER A 299 14.33 16.07 -11.55
CA SER A 299 13.00 15.78 -12.08
C SER A 299 12.48 14.40 -11.67
N GLY A 300 13.36 13.40 -11.56
CA GLY A 300 12.98 12.08 -11.06
C GLY A 300 12.52 12.11 -9.60
N VAL A 301 13.26 12.82 -8.74
CA VAL A 301 12.86 13.03 -7.33
C VAL A 301 11.51 13.74 -7.23
N ARG A 302 11.31 14.79 -8.03
CA ARG A 302 10.04 15.53 -8.11
C ARG A 302 8.88 14.65 -8.56
N GLN A 303 9.10 13.80 -9.56
CA GLN A 303 8.08 12.88 -10.05
C GLN A 303 7.68 11.87 -8.98
N ALA A 304 8.61 11.32 -8.21
CA ALA A 304 8.31 10.40 -7.11
C ALA A 304 7.40 11.04 -6.04
N ILE A 305 7.66 12.30 -5.67
CA ILE A 305 6.80 13.07 -4.75
C ILE A 305 5.37 13.20 -5.32
N VAL A 306 5.26 13.58 -6.60
CA VAL A 306 3.96 13.76 -7.27
C VAL A 306 3.21 12.43 -7.38
N SER A 307 3.88 11.35 -7.77
CA SER A 307 3.31 10.01 -7.87
C SER A 307 2.80 9.53 -6.51
N LEU A 308 3.58 9.73 -5.44
CA LEU A 308 3.17 9.39 -4.07
C LEU A 308 1.92 10.17 -3.65
N ALA A 309 1.90 11.49 -3.84
CA ALA A 309 0.73 12.30 -3.54
C ALA A 309 -0.51 11.84 -4.33
N ALA A 310 -0.36 11.63 -5.64
CA ALA A 310 -1.44 11.20 -6.52
C ALA A 310 -1.99 9.81 -6.17
N SER A 311 -1.17 8.92 -5.62
CA SER A 311 -1.59 7.58 -5.17
C SER A 311 -2.67 7.61 -4.06
N GLN A 312 -2.83 8.75 -3.37
CA GLN A 312 -3.81 8.92 -2.30
C GLN A 312 -5.15 9.52 -2.78
N ILE A 313 -5.27 9.89 -4.06
CA ILE A 313 -6.50 10.46 -4.62
C ILE A 313 -7.66 9.47 -4.40
N GLY A 314 -8.74 9.97 -3.81
CA GLY A 314 -9.94 9.17 -3.54
C GLY A 314 -9.77 8.09 -2.47
N LYS A 315 -8.70 8.09 -1.67
CA LYS A 315 -8.51 7.10 -0.58
C LYS A 315 -9.01 7.57 0.79
N ILE A 316 -9.36 8.85 0.92
CA ILE A 316 -9.86 9.43 2.17
C ILE A 316 -11.20 10.10 1.90
N ASN A 317 -12.18 9.89 2.77
CA ASN A 317 -13.47 10.58 2.72
C ASN A 317 -14.08 10.71 4.10
N SER A 318 -14.62 11.87 4.44
CA SER A 318 -15.25 12.13 5.74
C SER A 318 -16.55 11.37 6.01
N ALA A 319 -17.14 10.71 5.02
CA ALA A 319 -18.36 9.94 5.22
C ALA A 319 -18.17 8.77 6.19
N ASP A 320 -19.24 8.42 6.91
CA ASP A 320 -19.27 7.27 7.80
C ASP A 320 -19.21 5.97 7.00
N ARG A 321 -18.25 5.11 7.32
CA ARG A 321 -18.10 3.80 6.69
C ARG A 321 -18.98 2.72 7.32
N GLY A 322 -19.56 2.98 8.50
CA GLY A 322 -20.50 2.09 9.18
C GLY A 322 -20.14 1.82 10.64
N ASP A 323 -18.91 2.12 11.06
CA ASP A 323 -18.38 2.00 12.42
C ASP A 323 -18.23 3.35 13.14
N GLY A 324 -18.71 4.45 12.54
CA GLY A 324 -18.56 5.81 13.04
C GLY A 324 -17.21 6.44 12.69
N ALA A 325 -16.30 5.69 12.07
CA ALA A 325 -15.07 6.24 11.50
C ALA A 325 -15.29 6.64 10.03
N LYS A 326 -14.38 7.47 9.52
CA LYS A 326 -14.38 7.89 8.13
C LYS A 326 -13.52 6.97 7.27
N TYR A 327 -13.72 6.97 5.97
CA TYR A 327 -12.86 6.20 5.05
C TYR A 327 -11.43 6.75 5.03
N GLY A 328 -10.44 5.87 5.14
CA GLY A 328 -9.01 6.20 5.10
C GLY A 328 -8.52 7.04 6.28
N TRP A 329 -9.12 6.90 7.46
CA TRP A 329 -8.75 7.69 8.63
C TRP A 329 -7.36 7.34 9.17
N GLU A 330 -6.92 6.11 8.94
CA GLU A 330 -5.62 5.56 9.28
C GLU A 330 -4.55 6.20 8.42
N ARG A 331 -4.83 6.37 7.11
CA ARG A 331 -3.97 7.14 6.20
C ARG A 331 -3.82 8.56 6.69
N LEU A 332 -4.93 9.20 7.06
CA LEU A 332 -4.89 10.55 7.61
C LEU A 332 -4.07 10.62 8.91
N SER A 333 -4.28 9.69 9.84
CA SER A 333 -3.49 9.57 11.07
C SER A 333 -2.00 9.37 10.77
N HIS A 334 -1.67 8.52 9.79
CA HIS A 334 -0.31 8.27 9.32
C HIS A 334 0.34 9.54 8.72
N PHE A 335 -0.39 10.34 7.95
CA PHE A 335 0.12 11.61 7.43
C PHE A 335 0.53 12.55 8.57
N TYR A 336 -0.27 12.63 9.64
CA TYR A 336 0.09 13.39 10.83
C TYR A 336 1.31 12.82 11.54
N ALA A 337 1.37 11.50 11.72
CA ALA A 337 2.49 10.84 12.39
C ALA A 337 3.82 11.10 11.67
N VAL A 338 3.82 11.01 10.33
CA VAL A 338 5.02 11.30 9.53
C VAL A 338 5.36 12.79 9.56
N SER A 339 4.39 13.68 9.29
CA SER A 339 4.66 15.11 9.13
C SER A 339 4.98 15.82 10.45
N CYS A 340 4.27 15.48 11.53
CA CYS A 340 4.37 16.14 12.84
C CYS A 340 5.09 15.31 13.90
N GLY A 341 5.26 14.00 13.69
CA GLY A 341 5.79 13.05 14.67
C GLY A 341 4.70 12.19 15.31
N GLU A 342 5.06 10.98 15.73
CA GLU A 342 4.11 9.96 16.23
C GLU A 342 3.37 10.37 17.51
N ASN A 343 3.97 11.25 18.32
CA ASN A 343 3.39 11.75 19.56
C ASN A 343 2.53 13.00 19.36
N ASP A 344 2.34 13.46 18.12
CA ASP A 344 1.48 14.61 17.85
C ASP A 344 0.03 14.29 18.25
N PRO A 345 -0.66 15.18 18.98
CA PRO A 345 -2.00 14.91 19.49
C PRO A 345 -3.04 14.67 18.39
N TYR A 346 -2.76 15.05 17.14
CA TYR A 346 -3.63 14.83 15.99
C TYR A 346 -3.59 13.41 15.44
N VAL A 347 -2.53 12.64 15.71
CA VAL A 347 -2.43 11.23 15.32
C VAL A 347 -3.62 10.44 15.86
N THR A 348 -4.00 10.67 17.12
CA THR A 348 -5.11 9.98 17.79
C THR A 348 -6.34 10.87 17.99
N HIS A 349 -6.42 12.03 17.32
CA HIS A 349 -7.49 12.98 17.57
C HIS A 349 -8.85 12.48 17.05
N PRO A 350 -9.98 12.68 17.77
CA PRO A 350 -11.30 12.24 17.31
C PRO A 350 -11.65 12.73 15.91
N GLY A 351 -11.26 13.95 15.56
CA GLY A 351 -11.42 14.54 14.24
C GLY A 351 -10.66 13.89 13.07
N THR A 352 -9.55 13.18 13.31
CA THR A 352 -8.88 12.42 12.25
C THR A 352 -9.65 11.12 11.98
N ARG A 353 -10.11 10.44 13.03
CA ARG A 353 -10.88 9.19 12.95
C ARG A 353 -12.35 9.33 12.57
N GLY A 354 -13.08 10.17 13.28
CA GLY A 354 -14.54 10.17 13.28
C GLY A 354 -15.17 10.71 12.00
N ALA A 355 -16.23 10.03 11.55
CA ALA A 355 -17.03 10.45 10.42
C ALA A 355 -17.59 11.87 10.60
N ASN A 356 -17.56 12.67 9.53
CA ASN A 356 -18.05 14.04 9.46
C ASN A 356 -17.38 15.03 10.45
N LEU A 357 -16.32 14.61 11.13
CA LEU A 357 -15.48 15.47 11.97
C LEU A 357 -14.29 15.97 11.16
N LEU A 358 -13.90 17.23 11.31
CA LEU A 358 -12.65 17.73 10.77
C LEU A 358 -11.51 17.45 11.76
N PRO A 359 -10.25 17.25 11.31
CA PRO A 359 -9.11 17.22 12.22
C PRO A 359 -9.11 18.46 13.13
N GLY A 360 -9.12 18.22 14.44
CA GLY A 360 -9.27 19.25 15.48
C GLY A 360 -10.69 19.55 15.97
N GLY A 361 -11.72 19.16 15.23
CA GLY A 361 -13.11 19.22 15.67
C GLY A 361 -13.45 18.04 16.58
N SER A 362 -14.20 18.30 17.65
CA SER A 362 -14.77 17.26 18.53
C SER A 362 -16.24 16.98 18.20
N LYS A 363 -16.88 17.83 17.39
CA LYS A 363 -18.28 17.71 16.94
C LYS A 363 -18.41 17.98 15.44
N PRO A 364 -19.44 17.45 14.76
CA PRO A 364 -19.69 17.75 13.36
C PRO A 364 -19.87 19.26 13.15
N GLY A 365 -19.16 19.82 12.16
CA GLY A 365 -19.16 21.26 11.88
C GLY A 365 -18.33 22.11 12.85
N GLU A 366 -17.75 21.51 13.90
CA GLU A 366 -16.84 22.19 14.79
C GLU A 366 -15.50 22.44 14.10
N LYS A 367 -15.06 23.68 14.18
CA LYS A 367 -13.92 24.23 13.47
C LYS A 367 -12.84 24.60 14.47
N ILE A 368 -12.34 23.63 15.21
CA ILE A 368 -11.30 23.83 16.22
C ILE A 368 -10.07 23.02 15.78
N GLY A 369 -8.85 23.46 16.10
CA GLY A 369 -7.61 22.76 15.74
C GLY A 369 -7.12 22.94 14.29
N HIS A 370 -5.86 22.54 14.03
CA HIS A 370 -5.09 22.88 12.83
C HIS A 370 -5.76 22.43 11.52
N TRP A 371 -6.49 23.34 10.89
CA TRP A 371 -7.14 23.28 9.57
C TRP A 371 -6.25 22.86 8.39
N SER A 372 -4.96 22.69 8.64
CA SER A 372 -3.94 22.59 7.62
C SER A 372 -3.62 21.16 7.27
N TRP A 373 -4.56 20.20 7.36
CA TRP A 373 -4.23 18.83 6.95
C TRP A 373 -3.92 18.74 5.45
N CYS A 374 -4.35 19.71 4.64
CA CYS A 374 -3.83 19.89 3.28
C CYS A 374 -2.31 20.15 3.25
N GLY A 375 -1.78 20.96 4.18
CA GLY A 375 -0.36 21.14 4.41
C GLY A 375 0.33 19.91 5.03
N ILE A 376 -0.32 19.23 5.99
CA ILE A 376 0.19 17.97 6.56
C ILE A 376 0.35 16.92 5.45
N PHE A 377 -0.63 16.81 4.57
CA PHE A 377 -0.59 15.92 3.41
C PHE A 377 0.53 16.29 2.44
N ALA A 378 0.69 17.58 2.11
CA ALA A 378 1.76 18.02 1.23
C ALA A 378 3.15 17.74 1.82
N VAL A 379 3.34 18.01 3.11
CA VAL A 379 4.60 17.68 3.83
C VAL A 379 4.79 16.17 3.95
N TRP A 380 3.73 15.38 4.15
CA TRP A 380 3.80 13.93 4.19
C TRP A 380 4.36 13.39 2.88
N ALA A 381 3.81 13.79 1.74
CA ALA A 381 4.27 13.31 0.44
C ALA A 381 5.76 13.61 0.21
N VAL A 382 6.22 14.82 0.53
CA VAL A 382 7.64 15.19 0.37
C VAL A 382 8.52 14.43 1.35
N LYS A 383 8.15 14.41 2.64
CA LYS A 383 8.95 13.78 3.69
C LYS A 383 9.05 12.28 3.51
N SER A 384 7.94 11.61 3.17
CA SER A 384 7.90 10.18 2.95
C SER A 384 8.75 9.75 1.75
N ALA A 385 8.76 10.53 0.67
CA ALA A 385 9.57 10.24 -0.51
C ALA A 385 11.05 10.59 -0.32
N THR A 386 11.37 11.73 0.30
CA THR A 386 12.73 12.29 0.30
C THR A 386 13.51 12.15 1.60
N GLY A 387 12.80 11.87 2.71
CA GLY A 387 13.32 11.92 4.08
C GLY A 387 13.49 13.35 4.63
N VAL A 388 13.15 14.39 3.86
CA VAL A 388 13.42 15.80 4.19
C VAL A 388 12.13 16.52 4.57
N GLY A 389 12.28 17.46 5.52
CA GLY A 389 11.23 18.38 5.91
C GLY A 389 10.41 17.91 7.11
N ALA A 390 9.82 18.87 7.80
CA ALA A 390 8.90 18.60 8.90
C ALA A 390 7.86 19.71 9.01
N TRP A 391 6.69 19.37 9.53
CA TRP A 391 5.68 20.34 9.90
C TRP A 391 5.99 20.90 11.29
N VAL A 392 6.29 22.20 11.39
CA VAL A 392 6.46 22.91 12.67
C VAL A 392 5.20 23.68 12.97
N GLN A 393 4.59 23.45 14.11
CA GLN A 393 3.36 24.13 14.51
C GLN A 393 3.55 25.67 14.60
N GLY A 394 2.60 26.44 14.06
CA GLY A 394 2.68 27.91 14.03
C GLY A 394 1.34 28.57 13.68
N ALA A 395 1.19 29.86 14.02
CA ALA A 395 -0.06 30.63 13.94
C ALA A 395 -0.70 30.74 12.54
N GLN A 396 0.05 30.41 11.48
CA GLN A 396 -0.42 30.41 10.08
C GLN A 396 -0.52 29.00 9.48
N GLY A 397 -0.81 28.01 10.32
CA GLY A 397 -0.79 26.61 9.89
C GLY A 397 0.64 26.21 9.58
N GLY A 398 1.49 26.31 10.59
CA GLY A 398 2.85 25.79 10.60
C GLY A 398 3.92 26.53 9.76
N GLN A 399 5.12 26.62 10.31
CA GLN A 399 6.34 26.80 9.52
C GLN A 399 6.81 25.41 9.11
N GLU A 400 7.46 25.26 7.97
CA GLU A 400 7.94 23.96 7.53
C GLU A 400 9.46 23.96 7.76
N ASP A 401 9.95 23.19 8.74
CA ASP A 401 11.39 23.16 9.03
C ASP A 401 12.12 22.50 7.88
N GLY A 402 13.29 23.04 7.53
CA GLY A 402 14.11 22.54 6.42
C GLY A 402 13.66 22.97 5.02
N TYR A 403 12.54 23.67 4.84
CA TYR A 403 12.15 24.23 3.55
C TYR A 403 12.47 25.72 3.45
N GLN A 404 13.06 26.13 2.33
CA GLN A 404 13.25 27.54 2.04
C GLN A 404 11.94 28.13 1.53
N ALA A 405 11.23 28.84 2.41
CA ALA A 405 10.09 29.64 1.99
C ALA A 405 10.54 30.77 1.07
N MET A 406 10.04 30.77 -0.17
CA MET A 406 10.28 31.86 -1.11
C MET A 406 9.19 32.92 -0.88
N PRO A 407 9.47 34.09 -0.26
CA PRO A 407 8.45 35.10 -0.02
C PRO A 407 7.95 35.69 -1.34
N LYS A 408 6.66 36.11 -1.38
CA LYS A 408 6.00 36.70 -2.58
C LYS A 408 6.81 37.79 -3.30
N SER A 409 7.63 38.53 -2.57
CA SER A 409 8.52 39.58 -3.11
C SER A 409 9.78 39.06 -3.82
N GLN A 410 10.15 37.79 -3.62
CA GLN A 410 11.25 37.09 -4.30
C GLN A 410 10.74 36.06 -5.32
N LEU A 411 9.42 35.91 -5.44
CA LEU A 411 8.82 35.10 -6.49
C LEU A 411 8.97 35.81 -7.82
N PHE A 412 9.95 35.38 -8.60
CA PHE A 412 9.81 35.37 -10.06
C PHE A 412 8.53 34.61 -10.37
N ASP A 413 7.57 35.22 -11.08
CA ASP A 413 6.32 34.64 -11.60
C ASP A 413 6.06 33.17 -11.15
N PRO A 414 5.11 32.90 -10.23
CA PRO A 414 4.89 31.57 -9.66
C PRO A 414 4.69 30.46 -10.68
N VAL A 415 4.16 30.77 -11.86
CA VAL A 415 4.01 29.82 -12.96
C VAL A 415 5.36 29.45 -13.58
N THR A 416 6.33 30.35 -13.56
CA THR A 416 7.68 30.07 -14.09
C THR A 416 8.59 29.42 -13.05
N GLY A 417 8.38 29.76 -11.77
CA GLY A 417 9.25 29.37 -10.66
C GLY A 417 8.91 28.02 -10.05
N ALA A 418 7.63 27.70 -9.85
CA ALA A 418 7.21 26.44 -9.27
C ALA A 418 7.50 25.26 -10.22
N LYS A 419 7.84 24.11 -9.66
CA LYS A 419 8.06 22.86 -10.38
C LYS A 419 7.18 21.76 -9.80
N PRO A 420 6.91 20.68 -10.56
CA PRO A 420 6.32 19.47 -9.99
C PRO A 420 7.05 19.04 -8.71
N GLY A 421 6.29 18.56 -7.73
CA GLY A 421 6.78 18.14 -6.42
C GLY A 421 6.98 19.28 -5.41
N ASP A 422 6.93 20.56 -5.81
CA ASP A 422 6.94 21.69 -4.85
C ASP A 422 5.61 21.76 -4.06
N ILE A 423 5.62 22.43 -2.91
CA ILE A 423 4.40 22.72 -2.13
C ILE A 423 3.94 24.13 -2.45
N MET A 424 2.71 24.30 -2.93
CA MET A 424 2.15 25.61 -3.25
C MET A 424 1.09 26.04 -2.25
N ARG A 425 1.05 27.33 -1.92
CA ARG A 425 0.06 27.95 -1.04
C ARG A 425 -0.90 28.86 -1.81
N PHE A 426 -2.18 28.72 -1.52
CA PHE A 426 -3.26 29.46 -2.17
C PHE A 426 -4.02 30.36 -1.19
N SER A 427 -4.57 31.45 -1.74
CA SER A 427 -5.26 32.50 -0.98
C SER A 427 -6.54 32.03 -0.28
N ALA A 428 -7.25 31.06 -0.85
CA ALA A 428 -8.40 30.45 -0.22
C ALA A 428 -7.97 29.66 1.04
N LEU A 429 -8.27 30.20 2.22
CA LEU A 429 -8.03 29.56 3.53
C LEU A 429 -6.56 29.17 3.81
N SER A 430 -5.59 29.79 3.13
CA SER A 430 -4.17 29.37 3.19
C SER A 430 -3.97 27.89 2.84
N HIS A 431 -4.70 27.42 1.82
CA HIS A 431 -4.62 26.05 1.34
C HIS A 431 -3.22 25.69 0.84
N ARG A 432 -2.76 24.46 1.08
CA ARG A 432 -1.47 23.96 0.60
C ARG A 432 -1.65 22.67 -0.19
N SER A 433 -0.93 22.51 -1.28
CA SER A 433 -0.99 21.28 -2.09
C SER A 433 0.33 21.00 -2.82
N VAL A 434 0.48 19.77 -3.30
CA VAL A 434 1.65 19.34 -4.08
C VAL A 434 1.45 19.73 -5.54
N VAL A 435 2.40 20.46 -6.12
CA VAL A 435 2.37 20.82 -7.54
C VAL A 435 2.55 19.56 -8.39
N LYS A 436 1.59 19.25 -9.24
CA LYS A 436 1.66 18.15 -10.20
C LYS A 436 2.18 18.61 -11.55
N GLU A 437 1.62 19.69 -12.07
CA GLU A 437 1.93 20.23 -13.40
C GLU A 437 1.81 21.75 -13.37
N VAL A 438 2.72 22.45 -14.05
CA VAL A 438 2.60 23.90 -14.27
C VAL A 438 2.48 24.14 -15.77
N ARG A 439 1.51 24.95 -16.19
CA ARG A 439 1.24 25.29 -17.59
C ARG A 439 1.55 26.76 -17.86
N PRO A 440 2.78 27.11 -18.29
CA PRO A 440 3.18 28.49 -18.53
C PRO A 440 2.28 29.24 -19.50
N ASP A 441 1.82 28.57 -20.56
CA ASP A 441 1.05 29.19 -21.63
C ASP A 441 -0.35 29.62 -21.18
N THR A 442 -1.00 28.83 -20.32
CA THR A 442 -2.34 29.11 -19.80
C THR A 442 -2.33 29.77 -18.42
N ARG A 443 -1.16 29.86 -17.78
CA ARG A 443 -0.99 30.33 -16.38
C ARG A 443 -1.84 29.52 -15.40
N GLU A 444 -1.97 28.23 -15.68
CA GLU A 444 -2.68 27.26 -14.86
C GLU A 444 -1.70 26.36 -14.13
N ILE A 445 -2.08 25.94 -12.93
CA ILE A 445 -1.32 24.96 -12.16
C ILE A 445 -2.27 23.83 -11.76
N ILE A 446 -1.82 22.59 -11.98
CA ILE A 446 -2.49 21.40 -11.48
C ILE A 446 -1.77 20.93 -10.23
N THR A 447 -2.54 20.66 -9.19
CA THR A 447 -2.04 20.21 -7.90
C THR A 447 -2.76 18.95 -7.41
N VAL A 448 -2.13 18.23 -6.48
CA VAL A 448 -2.78 17.19 -5.67
C VAL A 448 -3.02 17.75 -4.28
N ASP A 449 -4.29 17.88 -3.94
CA ASP A 449 -4.75 18.60 -2.78
C ASP A 449 -5.31 17.65 -1.73
N GLY A 450 -4.82 17.74 -0.49
CA GLY A 450 -5.55 17.22 0.67
C GLY A 450 -6.67 18.18 1.08
N ASN A 451 -7.56 17.74 1.97
CA ASN A 451 -8.63 18.54 2.58
C ASN A 451 -9.58 19.23 1.61
N GLN A 452 -9.92 18.55 0.50
CA GLN A 452 -10.93 19.04 -0.42
C GLN A 452 -12.35 18.69 0.09
N THR A 453 -13.32 18.65 -0.82
CA THR A 453 -14.73 18.50 -0.45
C THR A 453 -14.98 17.16 0.25
N ASN A 454 -15.53 17.21 1.47
CA ASN A 454 -15.67 16.04 2.35
C ASN A 454 -14.32 15.44 2.77
N GLN A 455 -13.26 16.25 2.90
CA GLN A 455 -11.95 15.83 3.39
C GLN A 455 -11.30 14.72 2.55
N ASN A 456 -11.41 14.80 1.24
CA ASN A 456 -10.72 13.90 0.34
C ASN A 456 -9.40 14.48 -0.19
N VAL A 457 -8.65 13.62 -0.86
CA VAL A 457 -7.52 13.99 -1.71
C VAL A 457 -8.01 14.01 -3.16
N GLU A 458 -7.79 15.11 -3.87
CA GLU A 458 -8.22 15.31 -5.26
C GLU A 458 -7.16 16.03 -6.08
N GLU A 459 -7.22 15.86 -7.39
CA GLU A 459 -6.52 16.73 -8.33
C GLU A 459 -7.33 18.01 -8.56
N ARG A 460 -6.65 19.16 -8.59
CA ARG A 460 -7.30 20.44 -8.79
C ARG A 460 -6.53 21.33 -9.76
N LEU A 461 -7.28 22.02 -10.61
CA LEU A 461 -6.79 23.08 -11.48
C LEU A 461 -6.93 24.42 -10.73
N HIS A 462 -5.85 25.15 -10.63
CA HIS A 462 -5.78 26.50 -10.08
C HIS A 462 -5.31 27.50 -11.13
N LYS A 463 -5.79 28.73 -11.00
CA LYS A 463 -5.22 29.87 -11.72
C LYS A 463 -4.11 30.48 -10.90
N GLU A 464 -3.14 31.08 -11.59
CA GLU A 464 -2.02 31.75 -10.92
C GLU A 464 -2.45 32.83 -9.92
N ASP A 465 -3.53 33.58 -10.18
CA ASP A 465 -3.99 34.64 -9.29
C ASP A 465 -4.48 34.12 -7.93
N GLU A 466 -4.70 32.82 -7.80
CA GLU A 466 -4.96 32.14 -6.53
C GLU A 466 -3.70 31.93 -5.68
N VAL A 467 -2.51 31.93 -6.29
CA VAL A 467 -1.23 31.59 -5.65
C VAL A 467 -0.73 32.74 -4.76
N ILE A 468 -0.39 32.41 -3.52
CA ILE A 468 0.30 33.32 -2.60
C ILE A 468 1.81 33.17 -2.75
N ASP A 469 2.30 31.95 -2.55
CA ASP A 469 3.71 31.56 -2.63
C ASP A 469 3.84 30.03 -2.80
N TRP A 470 5.07 29.55 -2.94
CA TRP A 470 5.40 28.12 -2.95
C TRP A 470 6.73 27.87 -2.25
N LEU A 471 6.96 26.61 -1.91
CA LEU A 471 8.12 26.10 -1.20
C LEU A 471 8.84 25.13 -2.11
N LYS A 472 10.14 25.37 -2.31
CA LYS A 472 10.99 24.45 -3.06
C LYS A 472 11.26 23.22 -2.20
N THR A 473 10.92 22.04 -2.73
CA THR A 473 11.09 20.76 -2.00
C THR A 473 12.34 20.00 -2.41
N VAL A 474 12.86 20.29 -3.62
CA VAL A 474 14.07 19.69 -4.17
C VAL A 474 15.01 20.81 -4.59
N ALA A 475 16.29 20.71 -4.20
CA ALA A 475 17.33 21.62 -4.66
C ALA A 475 17.61 21.39 -6.15
N ASP A 476 17.74 22.48 -6.91
CA ASP A 476 17.99 22.46 -8.35
C ASP A 476 19.47 22.18 -8.69
#